data_AF-A0A2M8NKP3-F1
#
_entry.id   AF-A0A2M8NKP3-F1
#
_cell.length_a   1.000
_cell.length_b   1.000
_cell.length_c   1.000
_cell.angle_alpha   90.00
_cell.angle_beta   90.00
_cell.angle_gamma   90.00
#
_symmetry.space_group_name_H-M   'P 1'
#
loop_
_entity.id
_entity.type
_entity.pdbx_description
1 polymer ?
#
loop_
_entity_poly.entity_id
_entity_poly.type
_entity_poly.pdbx_seq_one_letter_code
_entity_poly.pdbx_strand_id
1 'polypeptide(L)'
;MSVRRSLLVMLLLVVALPAAVFNLRANPPQAAQPQRQIQEYTVELGDIAVNVTAVGRIEPDQTIRLSFPTGGRITALRFEAGDQVVAGDLLAEIENESQQIALAQAELALMMAQMQKDRLLQGADAGQIRIAQANLDAARAAAASAASAVSAADIRTLELA
;
A
#
# COMPACT_ATOMS: atom_id res chain seq x y z
N MET A 1 -112.28 -25.96 -69.75
CA MET A 1 -111.18 -25.21 -70.42
C MET A 1 -109.90 -25.14 -69.56
N SER A 2 -109.51 -26.21 -68.85
CA SER A 2 -108.37 -26.20 -67.89
C SER A 2 -107.05 -26.77 -68.46
N VAL A 3 -107.09 -27.50 -69.57
CA VAL A 3 -105.92 -28.20 -70.14
C VAL A 3 -104.87 -27.22 -70.71
N ARG A 4 -105.29 -26.09 -71.29
CA ARG A 4 -104.38 -25.09 -71.86
C ARG A 4 -103.52 -24.37 -70.81
N ARG A 5 -104.06 -24.16 -69.61
CA ARG A 5 -103.31 -23.53 -68.49
C ARG A 5 -102.29 -24.49 -67.89
N SER A 6 -102.63 -25.78 -67.76
CA SER A 6 -101.68 -26.80 -67.28
C SER A 6 -100.50 -26.99 -68.23
N LEU A 7 -100.74 -26.89 -69.54
CA LEU A 7 -99.70 -27.04 -70.56
C LEU A 7 -98.71 -25.84 -70.56
N LEU A 8 -99.23 -24.63 -70.30
CA LEU A 8 -98.39 -23.43 -70.13
C LEU A 8 -97.52 -23.49 -68.87
N VAL A 9 -98.04 -23.97 -67.74
CA VAL A 9 -97.27 -24.12 -66.51
C VAL A 9 -96.16 -25.15 -66.67
N MET A 10 -96.44 -26.26 -67.36
CA MET A 10 -95.42 -27.29 -67.63
C MET A 10 -94.30 -26.77 -68.55
N LEU A 11 -94.64 -25.98 -69.58
CA LEU A 11 -93.65 -25.36 -70.46
C LEU A 11 -92.79 -24.33 -69.72
N LEU A 12 -93.39 -23.52 -68.83
CA LEU A 12 -92.67 -22.54 -68.03
C LEU A 12 -91.70 -23.22 -67.06
N LEU A 13 -92.10 -24.33 -66.45
CA LEU A 13 -91.27 -25.11 -65.52
C LEU A 13 -90.09 -25.79 -66.24
N VAL A 14 -90.29 -26.25 -67.47
CA VAL A 14 -89.23 -26.83 -68.33
C VAL A 14 -88.20 -25.78 -68.76
N VAL A 15 -88.58 -24.49 -68.86
CA VAL A 15 -87.63 -23.41 -69.17
C VAL A 15 -86.98 -22.83 -67.91
N ALA A 16 -87.71 -22.74 -66.80
CA ALA A 16 -87.20 -22.16 -65.56
C ALA A 16 -86.16 -23.04 -64.84
N LEU A 17 -86.34 -24.37 -64.85
CA LEU A 17 -85.40 -25.30 -64.25
C LEU A 17 -83.98 -25.23 -64.84
N PRO A 18 -83.76 -25.31 -66.17
CA PRO A 18 -82.42 -25.23 -66.73
C PRO A 18 -81.80 -23.84 -66.53
N ALA A 19 -82.58 -22.76 -66.54
CA ALA A 19 -82.08 -21.41 -66.26
C ALA A 19 -81.57 -21.27 -64.81
N ALA A 20 -82.29 -21.84 -63.84
CA ALA A 20 -81.88 -21.86 -62.44
C ALA A 20 -80.61 -22.71 -62.24
N VAL A 21 -80.54 -23.89 -62.88
CA VAL A 21 -79.34 -24.75 -62.81
C VAL A 21 -78.13 -24.08 -63.45
N PHE A 22 -78.31 -23.36 -64.56
CA PHE A 22 -77.24 -22.60 -65.21
C PHE A 22 -76.74 -21.47 -64.31
N ASN A 23 -77.63 -20.74 -63.63
CA ASN A 23 -77.24 -19.65 -62.73
C ASN A 23 -76.45 -20.15 -61.50
N LEU A 24 -76.86 -21.27 -60.89
CA LEU A 24 -76.12 -21.87 -59.77
C LEU A 24 -74.74 -22.42 -60.18
N ARG A 25 -74.58 -22.84 -61.44
CA ARG A 25 -73.29 -23.32 -61.97
C ARG A 25 -72.38 -22.17 -62.38
N ALA A 26 -72.93 -21.05 -62.87
CA ALA A 26 -72.16 -19.91 -63.37
C ALA A 26 -71.55 -19.05 -62.25
N ASN A 27 -72.18 -18.99 -61.07
CA ASN A 27 -71.66 -18.27 -59.91
C ASN A 27 -71.40 -19.22 -58.73
N PRO A 28 -70.27 -19.96 -58.73
CA PRO A 28 -69.86 -20.69 -57.55
C PRO A 28 -69.59 -19.71 -56.40
N PRO A 29 -70.13 -19.93 -55.19
CA PRO A 29 -69.88 -19.05 -54.05
C PRO A 29 -68.38 -19.01 -53.75
N GLN A 30 -67.78 -17.82 -53.88
CA GLN A 30 -66.39 -17.58 -53.54
C GLN A 30 -66.16 -17.98 -52.07
N ALA A 31 -65.39 -19.05 -51.86
CA ALA A 31 -64.99 -19.49 -50.53
C ALA A 31 -64.20 -18.36 -49.86
N ALA A 32 -64.73 -17.83 -48.76
CA ALA A 32 -64.05 -16.85 -47.93
C ALA A 32 -62.71 -17.45 -47.46
N GLN A 33 -61.61 -16.82 -47.85
CA GLN A 33 -60.28 -17.26 -47.44
C GLN A 33 -60.17 -17.15 -45.92
N PRO A 34 -59.57 -18.15 -45.23
CA PRO A 34 -59.44 -18.12 -43.79
C PRO A 34 -58.57 -16.92 -43.37
N GLN A 35 -59.17 -15.96 -42.68
CA GLN A 35 -58.46 -14.82 -42.09
C GLN A 35 -57.42 -15.37 -41.11
N ARG A 36 -56.14 -15.32 -41.50
CA ARG A 36 -55.04 -15.56 -40.58
C ARG A 36 -55.06 -14.45 -39.54
N GLN A 37 -55.46 -14.78 -38.32
CA GLN A 37 -55.33 -13.86 -37.20
C GLN A 37 -53.84 -13.73 -36.86
N ILE A 38 -53.25 -12.58 -37.16
CA ILE A 38 -51.89 -12.23 -36.79
C ILE A 38 -51.99 -11.31 -35.59
N GLN A 39 -51.28 -11.64 -34.52
CA GLN A 39 -51.16 -10.73 -33.37
C GLN A 39 -50.08 -9.70 -33.68
N GLU A 40 -50.49 -8.45 -33.77
CA GLU A 40 -49.59 -7.31 -33.93
C GLU A 40 -49.32 -6.66 -32.57
N TYR A 41 -48.09 -6.23 -32.36
CA TYR A 41 -47.68 -5.46 -31.19
C TYR A 41 -46.99 -4.17 -31.67
N THR A 42 -47.35 -3.03 -31.08
CA THR A 42 -46.73 -1.74 -31.37
C THR A 42 -45.44 -1.60 -30.56
N VAL A 43 -44.33 -1.30 -31.24
CA VAL A 43 -43.02 -1.07 -30.61
C VAL A 43 -42.85 0.42 -30.34
N GLU A 44 -42.52 0.77 -29.10
CA GLU A 44 -42.24 2.14 -28.68
C GLU A 44 -40.75 2.35 -28.41
N LEU A 45 -40.26 3.56 -28.63
CA LEU A 45 -38.88 3.93 -28.33
C LEU A 45 -38.76 4.23 -26.82
N GLY A 46 -37.87 3.54 -26.13
CA GLY A 46 -37.58 3.76 -24.72
C GLY A 46 -36.11 3.46 -24.40
N ASP A 47 -35.63 3.99 -23.29
CA ASP A 47 -34.27 3.75 -22.82
C ASP A 47 -34.15 2.36 -22.21
N ILE A 48 -33.20 1.56 -22.72
CA ILE A 48 -32.89 0.23 -22.18
C ILE A 48 -31.63 0.35 -21.32
N ALA A 49 -31.79 0.22 -20.00
CA ALA A 49 -30.66 0.13 -19.09
C ALA A 49 -30.06 -1.28 -19.15
N VAL A 50 -28.84 -1.39 -19.67
CA VAL A 50 -28.06 -2.63 -19.65
C VAL A 50 -27.17 -2.64 -18.42
N ASN A 51 -27.62 -3.33 -17.36
CA ASN A 51 -26.85 -3.46 -16.14
C ASN A 51 -25.93 -4.68 -16.21
N VAL A 52 -24.63 -4.46 -16.04
CA VAL A 52 -23.66 -5.56 -15.89
C VAL A 52 -23.43 -5.80 -14.41
N THR A 53 -23.84 -6.97 -13.93
CA THR A 53 -23.58 -7.39 -12.54
C THR A 53 -22.32 -8.24 -12.53
N ALA A 54 -21.33 -7.82 -11.77
CA ALA A 54 -20.11 -8.58 -11.55
C ALA A 54 -20.00 -8.98 -10.08
N VAL A 55 -19.57 -10.21 -9.83
CA VAL A 55 -19.24 -10.70 -8.49
C VAL A 55 -17.73 -10.60 -8.32
N GLY A 56 -17.28 -9.91 -7.28
CA GLY A 56 -15.88 -9.75 -6.93
C GLY A 56 -15.63 -10.14 -5.48
N ARG A 57 -14.36 -10.36 -5.14
CA ARG A 57 -13.92 -10.60 -3.76
C ARG A 57 -13.15 -9.39 -3.25
N ILE A 58 -13.45 -8.96 -2.02
CA ILE A 58 -12.70 -7.91 -1.33
C ILE A 58 -11.47 -8.56 -0.72
N GLU A 59 -10.29 -8.05 -1.05
CA GLU A 59 -9.02 -8.47 -0.48
C GLU A 59 -8.38 -7.29 0.26
N PRO A 60 -7.56 -7.54 1.30
CA PRO A 60 -6.77 -6.49 1.95
C PRO A 60 -5.83 -5.82 0.96
N ASP A 61 -5.72 -4.49 1.02
CA ASP A 61 -4.74 -3.75 0.22
C ASP A 61 -3.30 -4.17 0.55
N GLN A 62 -3.02 -4.39 1.84
CA GLN A 62 -1.72 -4.84 2.33
C GLN A 62 -1.89 -5.85 3.48
N THR A 63 -0.99 -6.83 3.52
CA THR A 63 -0.88 -7.77 4.64
C THR A 63 0.58 -7.88 5.03
N ILE A 64 0.91 -7.52 6.26
CA ILE A 64 2.28 -7.50 6.77
C ILE A 64 2.38 -8.52 7.91
N ARG A 65 3.42 -9.35 7.88
CA ARG A 65 3.81 -10.17 9.04
C ARG A 65 4.83 -9.39 9.85
N LEU A 66 4.47 -9.06 11.08
CA LEU A 66 5.37 -8.38 12.01
C LEU A 66 6.26 -9.41 12.71
N SER A 67 7.54 -9.11 12.80
CA SER A 67 8.51 -9.90 13.55
C SER A 67 9.52 -8.97 14.21
N PHE A 68 10.10 -9.41 15.33
CA PHE A 68 11.17 -8.66 15.96
C PHE A 68 12.46 -8.78 15.16
N PRO A 69 13.25 -7.69 15.03
CA PRO A 69 14.54 -7.73 14.34
C PRO A 69 15.60 -8.50 15.12
N THR A 70 15.43 -8.60 16.44
CA THR A 70 16.32 -9.34 17.35
C THR A 70 15.53 -10.37 18.12
N GLY A 71 16.13 -11.52 18.40
CA GLY A 71 15.57 -12.50 19.32
C GLY A 71 15.56 -11.98 20.76
N GLY A 72 14.57 -12.39 21.55
CA GLY A 72 14.43 -11.98 22.95
C GLY A 72 13.15 -12.51 23.58
N ARG A 73 13.00 -12.29 24.89
CA ARG A 73 11.77 -12.62 25.64
C ARG A 73 10.81 -11.44 25.57
N ILE A 74 9.53 -11.69 25.28
CA ILE A 74 8.49 -10.66 25.29
C ILE A 74 8.21 -10.27 26.75
N THR A 75 8.27 -8.99 27.06
CA THR A 75 7.97 -8.43 28.39
C THR A 75 6.53 -7.92 28.47
N ALA A 76 6.00 -7.38 27.37
CA ALA A 76 4.63 -6.88 27.30
C ALA A 76 4.02 -7.05 25.90
N LEU A 77 2.70 -7.29 25.87
CA LEU A 77 1.84 -7.20 24.69
C LEU A 77 0.78 -6.14 25.00
N ARG A 78 0.59 -5.19 24.09
CA ARG A 78 -0.29 -4.02 24.27
C ARG A 78 -1.41 -3.95 23.24
N PHE A 79 -1.79 -5.08 22.66
CA PHE A 79 -2.90 -5.19 21.73
C PHE A 79 -3.65 -6.51 21.94
N GLU A 80 -4.89 -6.55 21.52
CA GLU A 80 -5.72 -7.75 21.44
C GLU A 80 -6.08 -8.09 19.99
N ALA A 81 -6.49 -9.34 19.76
CA ALA A 81 -6.85 -9.79 18.42
C ALA A 81 -8.13 -9.09 17.94
N GLY A 82 -8.01 -8.33 16.84
CA GLY A 82 -9.11 -7.55 16.27
C GLY A 82 -8.99 -6.05 16.50
N ASP A 83 -8.01 -5.60 17.30
CA ASP A 83 -7.77 -4.19 17.53
C ASP A 83 -7.33 -3.46 16.26
N GLN A 84 -7.83 -2.22 16.11
CA GLN A 84 -7.35 -1.29 15.10
C GLN A 84 -6.15 -0.53 15.68
N VAL A 85 -5.03 -0.61 14.98
CA VAL A 85 -3.78 0.04 15.37
C VAL A 85 -3.30 0.94 14.23
N VAL A 86 -2.62 2.03 14.58
CA VAL A 86 -2.04 2.95 13.61
C VAL A 86 -0.53 2.82 13.55
N ALA A 87 0.07 3.34 12.48
CA ALA A 87 1.52 3.30 12.32
C ALA A 87 2.20 4.08 13.47
N GLY A 88 3.14 3.41 14.15
CA GLY A 88 3.86 3.95 15.30
C GLY A 88 3.37 3.45 16.65
N ASP A 89 2.25 2.73 16.71
CA ASP A 89 1.75 2.17 17.96
C ASP A 89 2.67 1.08 18.51
N LEU A 90 2.90 1.14 19.82
CA LEU A 90 3.68 0.13 20.53
C LEU A 90 2.84 -1.12 20.76
N LEU A 91 3.04 -2.14 19.93
CA LEU A 91 2.29 -3.39 20.02
C LEU A 91 2.87 -4.35 21.05
N ALA A 92 4.20 -4.43 21.12
CA ALA A 92 4.88 -5.41 21.94
C ALA A 92 6.27 -4.93 22.34
N GLU A 93 6.70 -5.32 23.53
CA GLU A 93 8.02 -5.01 24.08
C GLU A 93 8.79 -6.31 24.31
N ILE A 94 10.08 -6.28 24.00
CA ILE A 94 11.03 -7.34 24.33
C ILE A 94 11.98 -6.87 25.43
N GLU A 95 12.47 -7.82 26.20
CA GLU A 95 13.51 -7.59 27.20
C GLU A 95 14.75 -6.99 26.53
N ASN A 96 15.17 -5.82 27.02
CA ASN A 96 16.21 -5.00 26.39
C ASN A 96 17.35 -4.60 27.34
N GLU A 97 17.54 -5.33 28.45
CA GLU A 97 18.53 -4.98 29.49
C GLU A 97 19.96 -4.88 28.93
N SER A 98 20.37 -5.85 28.10
CA SER A 98 21.72 -5.85 27.50
C SER A 98 21.91 -4.68 26.53
N GLN A 99 20.87 -4.29 25.80
CA GLN A 99 20.87 -3.14 24.90
C GLN A 99 20.93 -1.83 25.69
N GLN A 100 20.24 -1.73 26.83
CA GLN A 100 20.33 -0.56 27.72
C GLN A 100 21.74 -0.41 28.30
N ILE A 101 22.36 -1.51 28.73
CA ILE A 101 23.74 -1.49 29.23
C ILE A 101 24.71 -1.08 28.11
N ALA A 102 24.55 -1.64 26.90
CA ALA A 102 25.39 -1.29 25.75
C ALA A 102 25.24 0.19 25.36
N LEU A 103 24.02 0.73 25.42
CA LEU A 103 23.76 2.15 25.19
C LEU A 103 24.48 3.03 26.23
N ALA A 104 24.34 2.71 27.52
CA ALA A 104 25.00 3.46 28.59
C ALA A 104 26.54 3.45 28.46
N GLN A 105 27.11 2.31 28.06
CA GLN A 105 28.56 2.21 27.79
C GLN A 105 28.97 3.08 26.60
N ALA A 106 28.18 3.09 25.52
CA ALA A 106 28.45 3.91 24.35
C ALA A 106 28.34 5.41 24.66
N GLU A 107 27.37 5.82 25.47
CA GLU A 107 27.21 7.20 25.95
C GLU A 107 28.39 7.64 26.81
N LEU A 108 28.87 6.77 27.71
CA LEU A 108 30.06 7.06 28.51
C LEU A 108 31.31 7.21 27.63
N ALA A 109 31.49 6.33 26.65
CA ALA A 109 32.60 6.41 25.69
C ALA A 109 32.55 7.71 24.87
N LEU A 110 31.34 8.12 24.45
CA LEU A 110 31.13 9.39 23.76
C LEU A 110 31.51 10.58 24.64
N MET A 111 31.08 10.59 25.90
CA MET A 111 31.42 11.65 26.86
C MET A 111 32.93 11.73 27.10
N MET A 112 33.61 10.60 27.25
CA MET A 112 35.07 10.57 27.39
C MET A 112 35.78 11.11 26.15
N ALA A 113 35.31 10.73 24.96
CA ALA A 113 35.86 11.23 23.70
C ALA A 113 35.64 12.75 23.54
N GLN A 114 34.48 13.26 23.96
CA GLN A 114 34.18 14.69 23.97
C GLN A 114 35.11 15.43 24.95
N MET A 115 35.27 14.95 26.19
CA MET A 115 36.21 15.54 27.14
C MET A 115 37.64 15.54 26.62
N GLN A 116 38.07 14.47 25.95
CA GLN A 116 39.40 14.40 25.36
C GLN A 116 39.56 15.38 24.20
N LYS A 117 38.55 15.50 23.34
CA LYS A 117 38.52 16.50 22.27
C LYS A 117 38.61 17.91 22.85
N ASP A 118 37.83 18.22 23.88
CA ASP A 118 37.81 19.55 24.49
C ASP A 118 39.16 19.87 25.14
N ARG A 119 39.80 18.90 25.81
CA ARG A 119 41.19 19.04 26.30
C ARG A 119 42.17 19.32 25.17
N LEU A 120 42.05 18.63 24.05
CA LEU A 120 42.93 18.85 22.89
C LEU A 120 42.71 20.23 22.26
N LEU A 121 41.46 20.70 22.20
CA LEU A 121 41.10 22.01 21.64
C LEU A 121 41.50 23.18 22.55
N GLN A 122 41.47 22.99 23.87
CA GLN A 122 41.94 24.00 24.84
C GLN A 122 43.47 24.18 24.82
N GLY A 123 44.21 23.32 24.11
CA GLY A 123 45.67 23.34 24.07
C GLY A 123 46.30 22.87 25.39
N ALA A 124 47.62 23.00 25.52
CA ALA A 124 48.31 22.62 26.75
C ALA A 124 47.78 23.45 27.94
N ASP A 125 47.27 22.76 28.96
CA ASP A 125 46.77 23.37 30.18
C ASP A 125 47.83 24.32 30.78
N ALA A 126 47.45 25.57 31.07
CA ALA A 126 48.34 26.56 31.67
C ALA A 126 48.96 26.05 32.99
N GLY A 127 48.29 25.12 33.69
CA GLY A 127 48.87 24.38 34.82
C GLY A 127 50.07 23.52 34.41
N GLN A 128 49.92 22.70 33.35
CA GLN A 128 50.99 21.85 32.83
C GLN A 128 52.16 22.66 32.27
N ILE A 129 51.88 23.77 31.58
CA ILE A 129 52.92 24.68 31.07
C ILE A 129 53.75 25.27 32.22
N ARG A 130 53.09 25.72 33.31
CA ARG A 130 53.79 26.26 34.49
C ARG A 130 54.67 25.21 35.18
N ILE A 131 54.18 23.97 35.32
CA ILE A 131 54.97 22.87 35.88
C ILE A 131 56.16 22.54 34.97
N ALA A 132 55.94 22.49 33.65
CA ALA A 132 57.00 22.25 32.67
C ALA A 132 58.07 23.37 32.71
N GLN A 133 57.66 24.63 32.82
CA GLN A 133 58.56 25.78 32.98
C GLN A 133 59.35 25.70 34.29
N ALA A 134 58.70 25.42 35.42
CA ALA A 134 59.37 25.27 36.71
C ALA A 134 60.41 24.12 36.70
N ASN A 135 60.09 22.99 36.06
CA ASN A 135 61.03 21.89 35.88
C ASN A 135 62.21 22.27 34.98
N LEU A 136 61.94 23.04 33.92
CA LEU A 136 62.97 23.51 33.00
C LEU A 136 63.92 24.51 33.69
N ASP A 137 63.38 25.39 34.53
CA ASP A 137 64.16 26.33 35.33
C ASP A 137 64.98 25.61 36.41
N ALA A 138 64.41 24.62 37.10
CA ALA A 138 65.13 23.77 38.04
C ALA A 138 66.28 23.00 37.36
N ALA A 139 66.03 22.42 36.17
CA ALA A 139 67.04 21.71 35.40
C ALA A 139 68.17 22.65 34.94
N ARG A 140 67.84 23.89 34.53
CA ARG A 140 68.84 24.91 34.18
C ARG A 140 69.68 25.33 35.38
N ALA A 141 69.05 25.55 36.54
CA ALA A 141 69.75 25.88 37.77
C ALA A 141 70.72 24.75 38.18
N ALA A 142 70.26 23.49 38.09
CA ALA A 142 71.11 22.33 38.32
C ALA A 142 72.30 22.27 37.35
N ALA A 143 72.06 22.45 36.05
CA ALA A 143 73.12 22.45 35.03
C ALA A 143 74.12 23.59 35.23
N ALA A 144 73.65 24.79 35.59
CA ALA A 144 74.52 25.94 35.90
C ALA A 144 75.39 25.67 37.13
N SER A 145 74.81 25.09 38.19
CA SER A 145 75.54 24.74 39.41
C SER A 145 76.62 23.69 39.13
N ALA A 146 76.31 22.67 38.32
CA ALA A 146 77.26 21.66 37.88
C ALA A 146 78.39 22.28 37.03
N ALA A 147 78.06 23.17 36.10
CA ALA A 147 79.06 23.87 35.29
C ALA A 147 79.98 24.77 36.13
N SER A 148 79.46 25.43 37.17
CA SER A 148 80.26 26.25 38.08
C SER A 148 81.13 25.42 39.03
N ALA A 149 80.73 24.19 39.37
CA ALA A 149 81.55 23.29 40.18
C ALA A 149 82.80 22.82 39.42
N VAL A 150 82.68 22.65 38.09
CA VAL A 150 83.76 22.13 37.23
C VAL A 150 84.78 23.22 36.82
N SER A 151 84.45 24.51 36.86
CA SER A 151 85.20 25.53 36.10
C SER A 151 86.36 26.25 36.80
N ALA A 152 86.56 26.15 38.11
CA ALA A 152 87.64 26.87 38.80
C ALA A 152 88.50 26.03 39.75
N ALA A 153 87.97 24.92 40.26
CA ALA A 153 88.68 24.04 41.18
C ALA A 153 89.33 22.85 40.45
N ASP A 154 88.63 22.24 39.49
CA ASP A 154 89.09 21.02 38.81
C ASP A 154 90.15 21.28 37.73
N ILE A 155 90.17 22.48 37.12
CA ILE A 155 91.22 22.86 36.16
C ILE A 155 92.56 23.09 36.87
N ARG A 156 92.55 23.65 38.09
CA ARG A 156 93.77 23.90 38.88
C ARG A 156 94.40 22.63 39.44
N THR A 157 93.62 21.59 39.72
CA THR A 157 94.13 20.31 40.20
C THR A 157 94.72 19.45 39.08
N LEU A 158 94.33 19.67 37.81
CA LEU A 158 94.91 19.00 36.65
C LEU A 158 96.19 19.66 36.10
N GLU A 159 96.44 20.96 36.35
CA GLU A 159 97.70 21.63 35.97
C GLU A 159 98.86 21.42 36.96
N LEU A 160 98.61 20.88 38.15
CA LEU A 160 99.61 20.66 39.21
C LEU A 160 100.14 19.20 39.29
N ALA A 161 99.82 18.36 38.30
CA ALA A 161 100.36 17.01 38.12
C ALA A 161 101.19 16.93 36.84
#